data_AF-A0A954IWS4-F1
#
_entry.id   AF-A0A954IWS4-F1
#
_cell.length_a   1.000
_cell.length_b   1.000
_cell.length_c   1.000
_cell.angle_alpha   90.00
_cell.angle_beta   90.00
_cell.angle_gamma   90.00
#
_symmetry.space_group_name_H-M   'P 1'
#
loop_
_entity.id
_entity.type
_entity.pdbx_description
1 polymer ?
#
loop_
_entity_poly.entity_id
_entity_poly.type
_entity_poly.pdbx_seq_one_letter_code
_entity_poly.pdbx_strand_id
1 'polypeptide(L)'
;PESTALLSSRVEEPEMPDWFLQSKGHLEPRYMATFRGCASLAKAEELRACGYYDEVLFIFGNERDLTARFLNRGKRVKYVPALRVWHKAPFGMRKGKRSLFYHVRNFWIYAFKYVRWIDVLRFPFRFLGKGLGGKKQKSAVGDAVGTIGLMDEIRSVPWGFFVCIKATFSALRQLPHCLRNRHVCTHEDFELPLQ
;
A
#
# COMPACT_ATOMS: atom_id res chain seq x y z
N PRO A 1 -22.62 4.53 3.49
CA PRO A 1 -23.15 4.32 2.12
C PRO A 1 -23.11 2.83 1.78
N GLU A 2 -23.99 2.34 0.90
CA GLU A 2 -24.02 0.91 0.52
C GLU A 2 -22.72 0.44 -0.14
N SER A 3 -22.06 1.34 -0.87
CA SER A 3 -20.76 1.09 -1.50
C SER A 3 -19.61 0.95 -0.51
N THR A 4 -19.78 1.28 0.77
CA THR A 4 -18.72 1.15 1.77
C THR A 4 -18.57 -0.30 2.23
N ALA A 5 -17.42 -0.91 1.94
CA ALA A 5 -17.06 -2.25 2.42
C ALA A 5 -16.28 -2.23 3.74
N LEU A 6 -15.48 -1.17 3.96
CA LEU A 6 -14.58 -1.07 5.11
C LEU A 6 -14.51 0.37 5.63
N LEU A 7 -14.46 0.51 6.95
CA LEU A 7 -14.16 1.75 7.66
C LEU A 7 -12.73 1.69 8.21
N SER A 8 -11.92 2.70 7.91
CA SER A 8 -10.57 2.89 8.46
C SER A 8 -10.60 4.05 9.47
N SER A 9 -10.08 3.81 10.67
CA SER A 9 -9.95 4.83 11.71
C SER A 9 -8.75 5.76 11.45
N ARG A 10 -8.70 6.89 12.15
CA ARG A 10 -7.53 7.75 12.28
C ARG A 10 -6.53 7.12 13.24
N VAL A 11 -5.55 6.45 12.67
CA VAL A 11 -4.44 5.88 13.42
C VAL A 11 -3.38 6.95 13.62
N GLU A 12 -2.98 7.15 14.87
CA GLU A 12 -1.88 8.02 15.29
C GLU A 12 -0.74 7.15 15.84
N GLU A 13 0.48 7.41 15.38
CA GLU A 13 1.68 6.65 15.72
C GLU A 13 2.76 7.56 16.28
N PRO A 14 3.69 7.03 17.10
CA PRO A 14 4.92 7.73 17.42
C PRO A 14 5.63 8.24 16.17
N GLU A 15 6.23 9.42 16.28
CA GLU A 15 7.05 10.04 15.23
C GLU A 15 6.27 10.46 13.97
N MET A 16 4.92 10.40 13.99
CA MET A 16 4.11 11.05 12.96
C MET A 16 4.39 12.56 12.97
N PRO A 17 4.83 13.14 11.84
CA PRO A 17 5.19 14.54 11.80
C PRO A 17 3.95 15.45 11.80
N ASP A 18 4.05 16.64 12.39
CA ASP A 18 2.92 17.58 12.52
C ASP A 18 2.27 17.93 11.18
N TRP A 19 3.06 18.06 10.11
CA TRP A 19 2.52 18.34 8.77
C TRP A 19 1.57 17.24 8.29
N PHE A 20 1.77 15.99 8.71
CA PHE A 20 0.90 14.86 8.38
C PHE A 20 -0.35 14.89 9.26
N LEU A 21 -0.17 15.08 10.57
CA LEU A 21 -1.27 15.15 11.54
C LEU A 21 -2.23 16.31 11.24
N GLN A 22 -1.72 17.42 10.70
CA GLN A 22 -2.49 18.61 10.34
C GLN A 22 -2.99 18.58 8.89
N SER A 23 -2.64 17.55 8.12
CA SER A 23 -3.03 17.47 6.71
C SER A 23 -4.54 17.24 6.57
N LYS A 24 -5.14 17.87 5.55
CA LYS A 24 -6.56 17.70 5.21
C LYS A 24 -6.94 16.23 5.06
N GLY A 25 -6.09 15.44 4.38
CA GLY A 25 -6.30 14.01 4.17
C GLY A 25 -6.26 13.15 5.45
N HIS A 26 -5.72 13.67 6.55
CA HIS A 26 -5.71 13.00 7.85
C HIS A 26 -6.84 13.49 8.78
N LEU A 27 -7.35 14.70 8.56
CA LEU A 27 -8.38 15.33 9.40
C LEU A 27 -9.80 15.18 8.87
N GLU A 28 -9.99 15.01 7.56
CA GLU A 28 -11.31 14.99 6.93
C GLU A 28 -11.74 13.59 6.43
N PRO A 29 -13.04 13.24 6.52
CA PRO A 29 -13.56 11.99 5.96
C PRO A 29 -13.32 11.93 4.45
N ARG A 30 -12.84 10.79 3.97
CA ARG A 30 -12.60 10.55 2.53
C ARG A 30 -12.64 9.08 2.18
N TYR A 31 -12.61 8.77 0.89
CA TYR A 31 -12.28 7.42 0.43
C TYR A 31 -10.78 7.29 0.24
N MET A 32 -10.26 6.08 0.44
CA MET A 32 -8.81 5.81 0.44
C MET A 32 -8.46 4.69 -0.54
N ALA A 33 -7.25 4.75 -1.10
CA ALA A 33 -6.70 3.70 -1.95
C ALA A 33 -6.20 2.47 -1.17
N THR A 34 -6.06 2.60 0.14
CA THR A 34 -5.79 1.52 1.10
C THR A 34 -6.23 1.95 2.50
N PHE A 35 -6.33 1.01 3.45
CA PHE A 35 -6.66 1.31 4.84
C PHE A 35 -5.49 0.99 5.79
N ARG A 36 -5.65 1.39 7.06
CA ARG A 36 -4.77 0.99 8.16
C ARG A 36 -5.25 -0.35 8.74
N GLY A 37 -4.40 -1.37 8.73
CA GLY A 37 -4.76 -2.71 9.23
C GLY A 37 -5.18 -2.72 10.70
N CYS A 38 -4.65 -1.82 11.53
CA CYS A 38 -5.07 -1.67 12.92
C CYS A 38 -6.39 -0.86 13.02
N ALA A 39 -7.31 -1.37 13.84
CA ALA A 39 -8.60 -0.74 14.14
C ALA A 39 -9.40 -0.31 12.90
N SER A 40 -9.61 -1.25 11.98
CA SER A 40 -10.52 -1.13 10.86
C SER A 40 -11.71 -2.07 11.03
N LEU A 41 -12.87 -1.70 10.50
CA LEU A 41 -14.10 -2.49 10.53
C LEU A 41 -14.56 -2.79 9.12
N ALA A 42 -14.67 -4.07 8.77
CA ALA A 42 -15.12 -4.50 7.45
C ALA A 42 -16.45 -5.27 7.55
N LYS A 43 -17.30 -5.12 6.55
CA LYS A 43 -18.48 -5.98 6.41
C LYS A 43 -18.04 -7.42 6.14
N ALA A 44 -18.54 -8.36 6.94
CA ALA A 44 -18.18 -9.78 6.81
C ALA A 44 -18.53 -10.35 5.43
N GLU A 45 -19.66 -9.95 4.85
CA GLU A 45 -20.08 -10.35 3.51
C GLU A 45 -19.10 -9.87 2.43
N GLU A 46 -18.56 -8.67 2.55
CA GLU A 46 -17.62 -8.10 1.58
C GLU A 46 -16.25 -8.78 1.68
N LEU A 47 -15.79 -9.08 2.90
CA LEU A 47 -14.57 -9.87 3.12
C LEU A 47 -14.67 -11.25 2.46
N ARG A 48 -15.80 -11.94 2.66
CA ARG A 48 -16.06 -13.25 2.05
C ARG A 48 -16.12 -13.15 0.53
N ALA A 49 -16.82 -12.15 0.00
CA ALA A 49 -16.96 -11.94 -1.44
C ALA A 49 -15.65 -11.60 -2.15
N CYS A 50 -14.68 -11.01 -1.43
CA CYS A 50 -13.34 -10.78 -1.95
C CYS A 50 -12.40 -11.98 -1.77
N GLY A 51 -12.73 -12.98 -0.95
CA GLY A 51 -11.86 -14.10 -0.63
C GLY A 51 -10.80 -13.78 0.41
N TYR A 52 -11.13 -12.98 1.44
CA TYR A 52 -10.27 -12.69 2.59
C TYR A 52 -8.89 -12.10 2.21
N TYR A 53 -7.82 -12.35 2.96
CA TYR A 53 -6.46 -11.94 2.54
C TYR A 53 -5.83 -12.95 1.60
N ASP A 54 -5.05 -12.47 0.63
CA ASP A 54 -4.23 -13.35 -0.22
C ASP A 54 -3.03 -13.87 0.59
N GLU A 55 -3.01 -15.18 0.85
CA GLU A 55 -1.98 -15.85 1.67
C GLU A 55 -0.57 -15.78 1.06
N VAL A 56 -0.44 -15.48 -0.24
CA VAL A 56 0.86 -15.23 -0.86
C VAL A 56 1.54 -14.00 -0.22
N LEU A 57 0.75 -13.04 0.29
CA LEU A 57 1.21 -11.87 1.02
C LEU A 57 1.31 -12.20 2.52
N PHE A 58 2.50 -12.59 2.97
CA PHE A 58 2.71 -12.95 4.37
C PHE A 58 2.57 -11.76 5.34
N ILE A 59 3.27 -10.66 5.06
CA ILE A 59 3.18 -9.39 5.81
C ILE A 59 3.35 -8.22 4.85
N PHE A 60 2.71 -7.09 5.15
CA PHE A 60 2.70 -5.85 4.37
C PHE A 60 2.02 -5.94 3.01
N GLY A 61 1.19 -4.93 2.68
CA GLY A 61 0.52 -4.85 1.39
C GLY A 61 -0.77 -5.66 1.29
N ASN A 62 -1.11 -6.44 2.32
CA ASN A 62 -2.38 -7.16 2.47
C ASN A 62 -3.58 -6.23 2.38
N GLU A 63 -3.50 -5.04 3.01
CA GLU A 63 -4.56 -4.03 3.00
C GLU A 63 -4.76 -3.46 1.59
N ARG A 64 -3.67 -3.21 0.88
CA ARG A 64 -3.68 -2.69 -0.49
C ARG A 64 -4.29 -3.69 -1.46
N ASP A 65 -3.88 -4.95 -1.36
CA ASP A 65 -4.41 -6.07 -2.14
C ASP A 65 -5.92 -6.26 -1.92
N LEU A 66 -6.35 -6.27 -0.65
CA LEU A 66 -7.75 -6.40 -0.31
C LEU A 66 -8.56 -5.18 -0.79
N THR A 67 -8.00 -3.97 -0.66
CA THR A 67 -8.64 -2.75 -1.16
C THR A 67 -8.83 -2.81 -2.67
N ALA A 68 -7.81 -3.19 -3.45
CA ALA A 68 -7.95 -3.32 -4.89
C ALA A 68 -9.05 -4.33 -5.29
N ARG A 69 -9.24 -5.40 -4.51
CA ARG A 69 -10.34 -6.34 -4.71
C ARG A 69 -11.71 -5.75 -4.35
N PHE A 70 -11.81 -4.95 -3.28
CA PHE A 70 -13.04 -4.18 -3.00
C PHE A 70 -13.36 -3.22 -4.15
N LEU A 71 -12.37 -2.44 -4.60
CA LEU A 71 -12.53 -1.45 -5.66
C LEU A 71 -12.97 -2.09 -6.98
N ASN A 72 -12.41 -3.25 -7.35
CA ASN A 72 -12.82 -4.03 -8.52
C ASN A 72 -14.27 -4.54 -8.47
N ARG A 73 -14.89 -4.55 -7.28
CA ARG A 73 -16.30 -4.89 -7.07
C ARG A 73 -17.19 -3.65 -6.90
N GLY A 74 -16.68 -2.45 -7.17
CA GLY A 74 -17.39 -1.18 -6.97
C GLY A 74 -17.60 -0.82 -5.50
N LYS A 75 -16.84 -1.45 -4.59
CA LYS A 75 -16.87 -1.16 -3.15
C LYS A 75 -15.71 -0.26 -2.76
N ARG A 76 -15.86 0.48 -1.67
CA ARG A 76 -14.95 1.55 -1.25
C ARG A 76 -14.51 1.40 0.21
N VAL A 77 -13.33 1.95 0.50
CA VAL A 77 -12.77 2.07 1.85
C VAL A 77 -12.99 3.50 2.33
N LYS A 78 -13.77 3.69 3.40
CA LYS A 78 -14.07 5.00 3.97
C LYS A 78 -13.20 5.28 5.18
N TYR A 79 -12.47 6.40 5.15
CA TYR A 79 -11.75 6.95 6.28
C TYR A 79 -12.69 7.70 7.22
N VAL A 80 -12.58 7.45 8.53
CA VAL A 80 -13.42 8.03 9.57
C VAL A 80 -12.53 8.70 10.63
N PRO A 81 -12.13 9.96 10.42
CA PRO A 81 -11.12 10.61 11.27
C PRO A 81 -11.59 10.96 12.68
N ALA A 82 -12.91 10.97 12.91
CA ALA A 82 -13.49 11.15 14.24
C ALA A 82 -13.15 9.99 15.19
N LEU A 83 -12.86 8.80 14.65
CA LEU A 83 -12.41 7.64 15.44
C LEU A 83 -10.88 7.63 15.50
N ARG A 84 -10.33 8.09 16.63
CA ARG A 84 -8.89 8.17 16.85
C ARG A 84 -8.39 6.94 17.59
N VAL A 85 -7.30 6.35 17.09
CA VAL A 85 -6.69 5.15 17.65
C VAL A 85 -5.19 5.36 17.76
N TRP A 86 -4.65 5.11 18.95
CA TRP A 86 -3.20 5.11 19.17
C TRP A 86 -2.60 3.75 18.80
N HIS A 87 -1.53 3.77 18.02
CA HIS A 87 -0.78 2.56 17.66
C HIS A 87 0.69 2.74 18.04
N LYS A 88 1.20 1.84 18.89
CA LYS A 88 2.57 1.93 19.44
C LYS A 88 3.68 1.80 18.38
N ALA A 89 3.41 1.19 17.23
CA ALA A 89 4.45 1.01 16.21
C ALA A 89 4.83 2.37 15.60
N PRO A 90 6.13 2.61 15.30
CA PRO A 90 6.57 3.89 14.75
C PRO A 90 6.00 4.13 13.36
N PHE A 91 5.82 5.40 13.02
CA PHE A 91 5.33 5.82 11.71
C PHE A 91 6.29 5.44 10.58
N GLY A 92 5.75 4.91 9.49
CA GLY A 92 6.49 4.57 8.29
C GLY A 92 6.97 3.12 8.23
N MET A 93 7.94 2.85 7.37
CA MET A 93 8.42 1.49 7.14
C MET A 93 9.38 1.05 8.25
N ARG A 94 9.18 -0.17 8.77
CA ARG A 94 10.11 -0.74 9.75
C ARG A 94 11.47 -0.99 9.12
N LYS A 95 12.55 -0.71 9.87
CA LYS A 95 13.91 -0.99 9.42
C LYS A 95 14.25 -2.48 9.48
N GLY A 96 15.03 -2.97 8.51
CA GLY A 96 15.62 -4.30 8.48
C GLY A 96 15.34 -5.10 7.20
N LYS A 97 16.22 -6.08 6.94
CA LYS A 97 16.19 -6.97 5.75
C LYS A 97 14.83 -7.61 5.50
N ARG A 98 14.16 -8.08 6.57
CA ARG A 98 12.83 -8.73 6.46
C ARG A 98 11.78 -7.74 5.97
N SER A 99 11.74 -6.54 6.53
CA SER A 99 10.80 -5.50 6.13
C SER A 99 11.00 -5.11 4.66
N LEU A 100 12.25 -4.76 4.30
CA LEU A 100 12.61 -4.41 2.93
C LEU A 100 12.24 -5.51 1.93
N PHE A 101 12.54 -6.77 2.25
CA PHE A 101 12.22 -7.91 1.40
C PHE A 101 10.72 -8.02 1.10
N TYR A 102 9.87 -7.99 2.13
CA TYR A 102 8.42 -8.15 1.94
C TYR A 102 7.78 -6.92 1.29
N HIS A 103 8.23 -5.69 1.59
CA HIS A 103 7.74 -4.49 0.93
C HIS A 103 8.02 -4.52 -0.58
N VAL A 104 9.24 -4.87 -0.99
CA VAL A 104 9.61 -4.95 -2.42
C VAL A 104 8.90 -6.11 -3.12
N ARG A 105 8.90 -7.30 -2.50
CA ARG A 105 8.25 -8.48 -3.07
C ARG A 105 6.75 -8.24 -3.26
N ASN A 106 6.08 -7.72 -2.24
CA ASN A 106 4.63 -7.56 -2.26
C ASN A 106 4.20 -6.36 -3.11
N PHE A 107 5.06 -5.34 -3.28
CA PHE A 107 4.87 -4.30 -4.29
C PHE A 107 4.76 -4.90 -5.70
N TRP A 108 5.68 -5.79 -6.08
CA TRP A 108 5.64 -6.43 -7.40
C TRP A 108 4.43 -7.35 -7.58
N ILE A 109 4.11 -8.16 -6.57
CA ILE A 109 2.91 -9.02 -6.60
C ILE A 109 1.65 -8.18 -6.80
N TYR A 110 1.51 -7.08 -6.06
CA TYR A 110 0.41 -6.13 -6.23
C TYR A 110 0.38 -5.53 -7.64
N ALA A 111 1.53 -5.08 -8.16
CA ALA A 111 1.65 -4.52 -9.50
C ALA A 111 1.22 -5.51 -10.58
N PHE A 112 1.67 -6.77 -10.48
CA PHE A 112 1.32 -7.83 -11.43
C PHE A 112 -0.16 -8.22 -11.37
N LYS A 113 -0.84 -8.04 -10.24
CA LYS A 113 -2.26 -8.34 -10.10
C LYS A 113 -3.18 -7.20 -10.55
N TYR A 114 -2.84 -5.95 -10.23
CA TYR A 114 -3.81 -4.84 -10.29
C TYR A 114 -3.41 -3.67 -11.19
N VAL A 115 -2.14 -3.57 -11.60
CA VAL A 115 -1.65 -2.45 -12.40
C VAL A 115 -1.57 -2.83 -13.88
N ARG A 116 -1.88 -1.89 -14.78
CA ARG A 116 -1.72 -2.09 -16.24
C ARG A 116 -0.26 -2.39 -16.57
N TRP A 117 -0.01 -3.34 -17.47
CA TRP A 117 1.36 -3.73 -17.83
C TRP A 117 2.23 -2.57 -18.29
N ILE A 118 1.66 -1.63 -19.05
CA ILE A 118 2.39 -0.42 -19.47
C ILE A 118 2.88 0.42 -18.29
N ASP A 119 2.11 0.49 -17.20
CA ASP A 119 2.52 1.22 -15.99
C ASP A 119 3.52 0.42 -15.16
N VAL A 120 3.39 -0.91 -15.11
CA VAL A 120 4.38 -1.79 -14.47
C VAL A 120 5.75 -1.66 -15.15
N LEU A 121 5.78 -1.69 -16.48
CA LEU A 121 7.01 -1.53 -17.27
C LEU A 121 7.64 -0.14 -17.09
N ARG A 122 6.86 0.88 -16.70
CA ARG A 122 7.34 2.23 -16.40
C ARG A 122 7.93 2.37 -14.99
N PHE A 123 7.68 1.43 -14.07
CA PHE A 123 8.12 1.56 -12.69
C PHE A 123 9.64 1.66 -12.49
N PRO A 124 10.49 0.88 -13.19
CA PRO A 124 11.94 1.05 -13.07
C PRO A 124 12.39 2.48 -13.41
N PHE A 125 11.84 3.06 -14.48
CA PHE A 125 12.14 4.43 -14.91
C PHE A 125 11.64 5.48 -13.91
N ARG A 126 10.42 5.31 -13.37
CA ARG A 126 9.87 6.20 -12.32
C ARG A 126 10.67 6.13 -11.03
N PHE A 127 11.14 4.95 -10.66
CA PHE A 127 11.95 4.73 -9.47
C PHE A 127 13.32 5.40 -9.59
N LEU A 128 13.97 5.27 -10.75
CA LEU A 128 15.22 5.98 -11.07
C LEU A 128 15.01 7.51 -11.05
N GLY A 129 13.95 8.01 -11.68
CA GLY A 129 13.63 9.44 -11.69
C GLY A 129 13.38 10.04 -10.30
N LYS A 130 12.72 9.29 -9.40
CA LYS A 130 12.55 9.71 -7.99
C LYS A 130 13.86 9.64 -7.18
N GLY A 131 14.71 8.65 -7.45
CA GLY A 131 16.02 8.52 -6.82
C GLY A 131 17.01 9.62 -7.18
N LEU A 132 16.84 10.25 -8.36
CA LEU A 132 17.70 11.31 -8.90
C LEU A 132 17.24 12.74 -8.52
N GLY A 133 16.39 12.89 -7.49
CA GLY A 133 15.97 14.21 -7.00
C GLY A 133 14.65 14.71 -7.57
N GLY A 134 13.74 13.82 -7.97
CA GLY A 134 12.36 14.19 -8.29
C GLY A 134 11.74 15.02 -7.16
N LYS A 135 11.23 16.21 -7.50
CA LYS A 135 10.61 17.14 -6.54
C LYS A 135 9.64 16.39 -5.63
N LYS A 136 9.83 16.48 -4.31
CA LYS A 136 8.84 16.05 -3.30
C LYS A 136 7.58 16.87 -3.53
N GLN A 137 6.69 16.40 -4.40
CA GLN A 137 5.36 16.98 -4.50
C GLN A 137 4.71 16.71 -3.14
N LYS A 138 4.49 17.78 -2.36
CA LYS A 138 3.75 17.76 -1.09
C LYS A 138 2.25 17.55 -1.36
N SER A 139 1.89 16.59 -2.22
CA SER A 139 0.50 16.28 -2.48
C SER A 139 -0.03 15.35 -1.39
N ALA A 140 -1.27 15.64 -0.99
CA ALA A 140 -2.19 14.87 -0.15
C ALA A 140 -1.68 13.50 0.31
N VAL A 141 -1.70 13.27 1.63
CA VAL A 141 -1.45 11.98 2.33
C VAL A 141 -1.48 10.81 1.35
N GLY A 142 -0.31 10.43 0.82
CA GLY A 142 -0.23 9.26 -0.04
C GLY A 142 -0.58 8.05 0.81
N ASP A 143 -1.70 7.40 0.52
CA ASP A 143 -2.18 6.27 1.31
C ASP A 143 -1.19 5.10 1.25
N ALA A 144 -0.29 5.11 0.26
CA ALA A 144 0.87 4.25 0.14
C ALA A 144 2.01 4.57 1.14
N VAL A 145 1.70 4.66 2.44
CA VAL A 145 2.66 4.85 3.54
C VAL A 145 3.82 3.83 3.46
N GLY A 146 3.54 2.62 2.98
CA GLY A 146 4.55 1.54 2.81
C GLY A 146 5.58 1.72 1.70
N THR A 147 5.61 2.85 0.98
CA THR A 147 6.70 3.21 0.05
C THR A 147 7.50 4.43 0.48
N ILE A 148 7.04 5.14 1.52
CA ILE A 148 7.76 6.28 2.10
C ILE A 148 9.01 5.75 2.81
N GLY A 149 10.17 6.29 2.46
CA GLY A 149 11.45 5.88 3.03
C GLY A 149 12.07 4.63 2.41
N LEU A 150 11.56 4.10 1.29
CA LEU A 150 12.11 2.90 0.64
C LEU A 150 13.59 3.05 0.24
N MET A 151 14.00 4.21 -0.29
CA MET A 151 15.40 4.45 -0.65
C MET A 151 16.32 4.55 0.56
N ASP A 152 15.86 5.24 1.61
CA ASP A 152 16.61 5.37 2.87
C ASP A 152 16.78 4.00 3.53
N GLU A 153 15.75 3.16 3.47
CA GLU A 153 15.79 1.79 3.94
C GLU A 153 16.79 0.94 3.15
N ILE A 154 16.75 0.98 1.81
CA ILE A 154 17.68 0.25 0.94
C ILE A 154 19.12 0.62 1.27
N ARG A 155 19.40 1.91 1.52
CA ARG A 155 20.73 2.41 1.89
C ARG A 155 21.13 2.01 3.31
N SER A 156 20.18 1.97 4.24
CA SER A 156 20.43 1.65 5.66
C SER A 156 20.63 0.15 5.92
N VAL A 157 20.09 -0.71 5.05
CA VAL A 157 20.18 -2.17 5.22
C VAL A 157 21.47 -2.69 4.59
N PRO A 158 22.32 -3.43 5.34
CA PRO A 158 23.48 -4.11 4.75
C PRO A 158 23.05 -5.04 3.62
N TRP A 159 23.64 -4.86 2.44
CA TRP A 159 23.27 -5.59 1.22
C TRP A 159 21.82 -5.34 0.75
N GLY A 160 21.24 -4.17 1.07
CA GLY A 160 19.86 -3.82 0.75
C GLY A 160 19.51 -3.99 -0.74
N PHE A 161 20.44 -3.64 -1.64
CA PHE A 161 20.25 -3.88 -3.07
C PHE A 161 20.07 -5.37 -3.43
N PHE A 162 20.87 -6.26 -2.84
CA PHE A 162 20.72 -7.70 -3.04
C PHE A 162 19.42 -8.23 -2.42
N VAL A 163 18.96 -7.64 -1.31
CA VAL A 163 17.64 -7.94 -0.73
C VAL A 163 16.53 -7.58 -1.73
N CYS A 164 16.60 -6.42 -2.39
CA CYS A 164 15.65 -6.02 -3.43
C CYS A 164 15.65 -6.96 -4.64
N ILE A 165 16.84 -7.38 -5.11
CA ILE A 165 16.97 -8.37 -6.18
C ILE A 165 16.29 -9.68 -5.78
N LYS A 166 16.63 -10.23 -4.60
CA LYS A 166 16.03 -11.46 -4.08
C LYS A 166 14.51 -11.35 -3.94
N ALA A 167 14.01 -10.21 -3.45
CA ALA A 167 12.59 -9.92 -3.33
C ALA A 167 11.89 -9.88 -4.69
N THR A 168 12.53 -9.29 -5.70
CA THR A 168 12.01 -9.21 -7.07
C THR A 168 11.92 -10.60 -7.71
N PHE A 169 12.98 -11.41 -7.63
CA PHE A 169 12.93 -12.80 -8.08
C PHE A 169 11.87 -13.62 -7.33
N SER A 170 11.72 -13.41 -6.02
CA SER A 170 10.65 -14.05 -5.25
C SER A 170 9.27 -13.65 -5.73
N ALA A 171 9.06 -12.41 -6.17
CA ALA A 171 7.79 -11.97 -6.75
C ALA A 171 7.55 -12.54 -8.14
N LEU A 172 8.59 -12.62 -8.99
CA LEU A 172 8.52 -13.25 -10.31
C LEU A 172 8.16 -14.74 -10.22
N ARG A 173 8.62 -15.46 -9.20
CA ARG A 173 8.18 -16.84 -8.92
C ARG A 173 6.68 -16.95 -8.63
N GLN A 174 6.06 -15.88 -8.15
CA GLN A 174 4.62 -15.80 -7.91
C GLN A 174 3.83 -15.28 -9.12
N LEU A 175 4.48 -15.04 -10.26
CA LEU A 175 3.81 -14.52 -11.45
C LEU A 175 2.66 -15.41 -11.94
N PRO A 176 2.74 -16.76 -11.96
CA PRO A 176 1.60 -17.61 -12.32
C PRO A 176 0.38 -17.41 -11.39
N HIS A 177 0.60 -17.24 -10.08
CA HIS A 177 -0.46 -16.88 -9.14
C HIS A 177 -1.03 -15.49 -9.45
N CYS A 178 -0.17 -14.52 -9.71
CA CYS A 178 -0.58 -13.16 -10.04
C CYS A 178 -1.43 -13.11 -11.31
N LEU A 179 -1.02 -13.83 -12.36
CA LEU A 179 -1.72 -13.89 -13.65
C LEU A 179 -3.09 -14.56 -13.53
N ARG A 180 -3.20 -15.65 -12.77
CA ARG A 180 -4.50 -16.31 -12.49
C ARG A 180 -5.47 -15.41 -11.73
N ASN A 181 -4.95 -14.52 -10.89
CA ASN A 181 -5.74 -13.61 -10.05
C ASN A 181 -5.67 -12.16 -10.53
N ARG A 182 -5.27 -11.92 -11.79
CA ARG A 182 -5.02 -10.58 -12.31
C ARG A 182 -6.33 -9.92 -12.71
N HIS A 183 -6.72 -8.88 -12.00
CA HIS A 183 -7.80 -7.97 -12.37
C HIS A 183 -7.30 -6.53 -12.25
N VAL A 184 -7.04 -5.89 -13.40
CA VAL A 184 -6.57 -4.49 -13.42
C VAL A 184 -7.61 -3.60 -12.76
N CYS A 185 -7.18 -2.81 -11.78
CA CYS A 185 -8.06 -1.89 -11.07
C CYS A 185 -8.12 -0.54 -11.78
N THR A 186 -9.32 -0.13 -12.15
CA THR A 186 -9.61 1.13 -12.85
C THR A 186 -10.55 2.04 -12.07
N HIS A 187 -10.85 1.70 -10.81
CA HIS A 187 -11.73 2.48 -9.95
C HIS A 187 -11.10 3.85 -9.61
N GLU A 188 -11.92 4.89 -9.44
CA GLU A 188 -11.45 6.28 -9.17
C GLU A 188 -10.59 6.39 -7.89
N ASP A 189 -10.96 5.67 -6.84
CA ASP A 189 -10.20 5.61 -5.57
C ASP A 189 -8.88 4.81 -5.67
N PHE A 190 -8.56 4.20 -6.82
CA PHE A 190 -7.31 3.44 -6.97
C PHE A 190 -6.14 4.38 -7.25
N GLU A 191 -5.19 4.44 -6.32
CA GLU A 191 -3.92 5.14 -6.53
C GLU A 191 -2.88 4.22 -7.17
N LEU A 192 -2.35 4.64 -8.33
CA LEU A 192 -1.26 3.94 -8.97
C LEU A 192 0.01 4.08 -8.13
N PRO A 193 0.72 2.98 -7.82
CA PRO A 193 1.97 3.07 -7.07
C PRO A 193 3.02 3.90 -7.83
N LEU A 194 3.82 4.66 -7.08
CA LEU A 194 4.93 5.46 -7.61
C LEU A 194 4.50 6.55 -8.62
N GLN A 195 3.26 7.08 -8.53
CA GLN A 195 2.86 8.32 -9.22
C GLN A 195 3.77 9.50 -8.86
#